data_AF-A0A528IP05-F1
#
_entry.id   AF-A0A528IP05-F1
#
_cell.length_a   1.000
_cell.length_b   1.000
_cell.length_c   1.000
_cell.angle_alpha   90.00
_cell.angle_beta   90.00
_cell.angle_gamma   90.00
#
_symmetry.space_group_name_H-M   'P 1'
#
loop_
_entity.id
_entity.type
_entity.pdbx_description
1 polymer ?
#
loop_
_entity_poly.entity_id
_entity_poly.type
_entity_poly.pdbx_seq_one_letter_code
_entity_poly.pdbx_strand_id
1 'polypeptide(L)'
;MWEEADAFRAGAGAEEGAEAFTIVIPPPNVTGSLHMGHALNNTLQDILVRFERMRGKNVLWQPGMDHAGIATQMVVERQLM
;
A
#
# COMPACT_ATOMS: atom_id res chain seq x y z
N MET A 1 16.15 -12.22 -3.95
CA MET A 1 15.58 -13.08 -2.90
C MET A 1 14.06 -12.95 -2.74
N TRP A 2 13.47 -11.77 -2.42
CA TRP A 2 11.99 -11.65 -2.26
C TRP A 2 11.23 -11.44 -3.57
N GLU A 3 11.76 -10.60 -4.46
CA GLU A 3 11.17 -10.36 -5.79
C GLU A 3 11.20 -11.63 -6.64
N GLU A 4 12.34 -12.32 -6.68
CA GLU A 4 12.49 -13.61 -7.37
C GLU A 4 11.56 -14.70 -6.84
N ALA A 5 11.14 -14.62 -5.57
CA ALA A 5 10.24 -15.57 -4.93
C ALA A 5 8.77 -15.15 -5.01
N ASP A 6 8.46 -14.00 -5.62
CA ASP A 6 7.12 -13.42 -5.65
C ASP A 6 6.46 -13.36 -4.25
N ALA A 7 7.27 -13.10 -3.21
CA ALA A 7 6.88 -13.29 -1.81
C ALA A 7 5.65 -12.46 -1.40
N PHE A 8 5.41 -11.33 -2.07
CA PHE A 8 4.30 -10.41 -1.82
C PHE A 8 3.15 -10.53 -2.83
N ARG A 9 3.23 -11.46 -3.79
CA ARG A 9 2.14 -11.71 -4.74
C ARG A 9 0.85 -12.02 -3.99
N ALA A 10 -0.27 -11.52 -4.49
CA ALA A 10 -1.58 -11.88 -3.96
C ALA A 10 -1.79 -13.40 -4.05
N GLY A 11 -2.32 -13.99 -2.98
CA GLY A 11 -2.51 -15.44 -2.87
C GLY A 11 -1.23 -16.25 -2.60
N ALA A 12 -0.04 -15.63 -2.48
CA ALA A 12 1.16 -16.38 -2.12
C ALA A 12 1.03 -16.98 -0.72
N GLY A 13 1.05 -18.32 -0.65
CA GLY A 13 0.89 -19.10 0.58
C GLY A 13 -0.56 -19.34 1.03
N ALA A 14 -1.56 -18.94 0.23
CA ALA A 14 -2.97 -19.18 0.53
C ALA A 14 -3.51 -20.40 -0.24
N GLU A 15 -4.38 -21.17 0.40
CA GLU A 15 -5.14 -22.25 -0.24
C GLU A 15 -6.18 -21.68 -1.22
N GLU A 16 -6.59 -22.50 -2.19
CA GLU A 16 -7.69 -22.14 -3.08
C GLU A 16 -8.99 -21.93 -2.28
N GLY A 17 -9.65 -20.79 -2.48
CA GLY A 17 -10.86 -20.43 -1.74
C GLY A 17 -10.61 -19.88 -0.32
N ALA A 18 -9.36 -19.61 0.08
CA ALA A 18 -9.07 -18.96 1.35
C ALA A 18 -9.73 -17.58 1.48
N GLU A 19 -10.10 -17.22 2.73
CA GLU A 19 -10.74 -15.95 3.05
C GLU A 19 -9.87 -14.77 2.59
N ALA A 20 -10.47 -13.81 1.89
CA ALA A 20 -9.75 -12.64 1.40
C ALA A 20 -9.53 -11.60 2.52
N PHE A 21 -8.33 -11.03 2.57
CA PHE A 21 -8.02 -9.88 3.43
C PHE A 21 -7.26 -8.84 2.61
N THR A 22 -7.76 -7.59 2.57
CA THR A 22 -7.18 -6.55 1.72
C THR A 22 -6.98 -5.26 2.49
N ILE A 23 -5.81 -4.64 2.29
CA ILE A 23 -5.54 -3.26 2.72
C ILE A 23 -5.15 -2.46 1.49
N VAL A 24 -5.80 -1.30 1.30
CA VAL A 24 -5.41 -0.31 0.30
C VAL A 24 -4.46 0.69 0.96
N ILE A 25 -3.27 0.85 0.38
CA ILE A 25 -2.36 1.93 0.78
C ILE A 25 -2.98 3.22 0.23
N PRO A 26 -3.37 4.17 1.09
CA PRO A 26 -3.93 5.43 0.63
C PRO A 26 -2.90 6.08 -0.29
N PRO A 27 -3.34 6.70 -1.41
CA PRO A 27 -2.42 7.27 -2.35
C PRO A 27 -1.49 8.27 -1.66
N PRO A 28 -0.17 8.20 -1.89
CA PRO A 28 0.70 9.26 -1.43
C PRO A 28 0.29 10.53 -2.18
N ASN A 29 -0.03 11.60 -1.46
CA ASN A 29 -0.05 12.93 -2.06
C ASN A 29 1.35 13.14 -2.66
N VAL A 30 1.46 13.17 -3.99
CA VAL A 30 2.72 13.16 -4.77
C VAL A 30 3.57 14.43 -4.53
N THR A 31 3.13 15.32 -3.64
CA THR A 31 3.63 16.68 -3.45
C THR A 31 4.51 16.86 -2.22
N GLY A 32 4.67 15.85 -1.36
CA GLY A 32 5.43 15.94 -0.11
C GLY A 32 6.49 14.87 0.09
N SER A 33 7.58 15.21 0.78
CA SER A 33 8.60 14.25 1.21
C SER A 33 8.05 13.23 2.21
N LEU A 34 8.55 12.00 2.15
CA LEU A 34 8.25 10.98 3.15
C LEU A 34 8.71 11.43 4.55
N HIS A 35 7.96 11.03 5.58
CA HIS A 35 8.20 11.42 6.98
C HIS A 35 7.76 10.31 7.94
N MET A 36 8.07 10.44 9.23
CA MET A 36 7.81 9.41 10.23
C MET A 36 6.35 8.95 10.30
N GLY A 37 5.37 9.83 10.06
CA GLY A 37 3.96 9.44 9.92
C GLY A 37 3.70 8.39 8.82
N HIS A 38 4.35 8.53 7.65
CA HIS A 38 4.27 7.54 6.58
C HIS A 38 4.90 6.21 6.99
N ALA A 39 6.06 6.26 7.65
CA ALA A 39 6.74 5.06 8.15
C ALA A 39 5.87 4.31 9.16
N LEU A 40 5.26 5.02 10.12
CA LEU A 40 4.36 4.42 11.11
C LEU A 40 3.14 3.76 10.45
N ASN A 41 2.46 4.47 9.56
CA ASN A 41 1.30 3.94 8.86
C ASN A 41 1.65 2.68 8.06
N ASN A 42 2.72 2.71 7.25
CA ASN A 42 3.14 1.56 6.46
C ASN A 42 3.59 0.39 7.33
N THR A 43 4.24 0.65 8.47
CA THR A 43 4.67 -0.41 9.40
C THR A 43 3.47 -1.14 10.00
N LEU A 44 2.43 -0.42 10.42
CA LEU A 44 1.21 -1.04 10.94
C LEU A 44 0.52 -1.89 9.87
N GLN A 45 0.43 -1.39 8.64
CA GLN A 45 -0.13 -2.15 7.53
C GLN A 45 0.69 -3.40 7.20
N ASP A 46 2.02 -3.30 7.13
CA ASP A 46 2.92 -4.43 6.87
C ASP A 46 2.78 -5.54 7.92
N ILE A 47 2.67 -5.16 9.21
CA ILE A 47 2.43 -6.13 10.30
C ILE A 47 1.09 -6.84 10.10
N LEU A 48 0.02 -6.11 9.81
CA LEU A 48 -1.32 -6.70 9.64
C LEU A 48 -1.39 -7.65 8.45
N VAL A 49 -0.82 -7.28 7.29
CA VAL A 49 -0.85 -8.14 6.11
C VAL A 49 -0.04 -9.42 6.31
N ARG A 50 1.11 -9.34 7.00
CA ARG A 50 1.91 -10.53 7.34
C ARG A 50 1.21 -11.42 8.34
N PHE A 51 0.60 -10.83 9.37
CA PHE A 51 -0.15 -11.56 10.38
C PHE A 51 -1.32 -12.34 9.76
N GLU A 52 -2.10 -11.70 8.88
CA GLU A 52 -3.23 -12.39 8.23
C GLU A 52 -2.76 -13.43 7.20
N ARG A 53 -1.62 -13.23 6.51
CA ARG A 53 -0.99 -14.27 5.69
C ARG A 53 -0.63 -15.50 6.52
N MET A 54 -0.04 -15.30 7.71
CA MET A 54 0.31 -16.40 8.63
C MET A 54 -0.93 -17.15 9.15
N ARG A 55 -2.11 -16.53 9.10
CA ARG A 55 -3.41 -17.15 9.42
C ARG A 55 -4.04 -17.87 8.23
N GLY A 56 -3.35 -17.95 7.10
CA GLY A 56 -3.79 -18.67 5.90
C GLY A 56 -4.72 -17.87 5.00
N LYS A 57 -4.89 -16.55 5.21
CA LYS A 57 -5.77 -15.72 4.36
C LYS A 57 -5.13 -15.41 3.02
N ASN A 58 -5.97 -15.21 2.01
CA ASN A 58 -5.55 -14.67 0.72
C ASN A 58 -5.40 -13.15 0.83
N VAL A 59 -4.16 -12.70 1.01
CA VAL A 59 -3.87 -11.29 1.31
C VAL A 59 -3.46 -10.49 0.09
N LEU A 60 -4.11 -9.34 -0.11
CA LEU A 60 -3.73 -8.30 -1.07
C LEU A 60 -3.37 -7.00 -0.33
N TRP A 61 -2.14 -6.52 -0.53
CA TRP A 61 -1.70 -5.19 -0.06
C TRP A 61 -1.53 -4.28 -1.27
N GLN A 62 -2.58 -3.49 -1.57
CA GLN A 62 -2.70 -2.80 -2.85
C GLN A 62 -2.25 -1.35 -2.72
N PRO A 63 -1.20 -0.92 -3.44
CA PRO A 63 -0.92 0.50 -3.59
C PRO A 63 -2.05 1.18 -4.38
N GLY A 64 -2.61 2.26 -3.82
CA GLY A 64 -3.54 3.15 -4.50
C GLY A 64 -2.80 4.28 -5.22
N MET A 65 -3.40 4.79 -6.29
CA MET A 65 -2.96 6.02 -6.96
C MET A 65 -4.15 6.99 -6.98
N ASP A 66 -3.95 8.22 -6.51
CA ASP A 66 -4.98 9.26 -6.59
C ASP A 66 -4.83 9.96 -7.93
N HIS A 67 -5.92 10.06 -8.68
CA HIS A 67 -5.99 10.79 -9.94
C HIS A 67 -6.77 12.10 -9.78
N ALA A 68 -7.27 12.42 -8.58
CA ALA A 68 -7.89 13.70 -8.28
C ALA A 68 -6.80 14.77 -8.18
N GLY A 69 -6.44 15.35 -9.33
CA GLY A 69 -5.39 16.35 -9.52
C GLY A 69 -5.55 17.67 -8.75
N ILE A 70 -6.38 17.75 -7.71
CA ILE A 70 -6.53 18.94 -6.84
C ILE A 70 -5.21 19.22 -6.10
N ALA A 71 -4.54 18.19 -5.57
CA ALA A 71 -3.25 18.36 -4.91
C ALA A 71 -2.16 18.81 -5.89
N THR A 72 -2.17 18.27 -7.11
CA THR A 72 -1.25 18.67 -8.19
C THR A 72 -1.52 20.10 -8.66
N GLN A 73 -2.79 20.47 -8.82
CA GLN A 73 -3.20 21.81 -9.23
C GLN A 73 -2.77 22.86 -8.20
N MET A 74 -2.98 22.64 -6.90
CA MET A 74 -2.55 23.58 -5.86
C MET A 74 -1.03 23.82 -5.86
N VAL A 75 -0.21 22.80 -6.14
CA VAL A 75 1.25 22.98 -6.21
C VAL A 75 1.66 23.77 -7.45
N VAL A 76 1.04 23.49 -8.60
CA VAL A 76 1.30 24.25 -9.84
C VAL A 76 0.88 25.71 -9.67
N GLU A 77 -0.29 25.98 -9.09
CA GLU A 77 -0.77 27.34 -8.80
C GLU A 77 0.20 28.09 -7.86
N ARG A 78 0.78 27.41 -6.87
CA ARG A 78 1.76 28.02 -5.94
C ARG A 78 3.13 28.28 -6.57
N GLN A 79 3.51 27.56 -7.63
CA GLN A 79 4.78 27.80 -8.36
C GLN A 79 4.66 28.89 -9.45
N LEU A 80 3.43 29.23 -9.85
CA LEU A 80 3.14 30.28 -10.83
C LEU A 80 2.86 31.65 -10.20
N MET A 81 2.83 31.74 -8.87
CA MET A 81 2.85 32.99 -8.08
C MET A 81 4.26 33.26 -7.54
#